data_AF-A0A956BYS7-F1
#
_entry.id   AF-A0A956BYS7-F1
#
_cell.length_a   1.000
_cell.length_b   1.000
_cell.length_c   1.000
_cell.angle_alpha   90.00
_cell.angle_beta   90.00
_cell.angle_gamma   90.00
#
_symmetry.space_group_name_H-M   'P 1'
#
loop_
_entity.id
_entity.type
_entity.pdbx_description
1 polymer ?
#
loop_
_entity_poly.entity_id
_entity_poly.type
_entity_poly.pdbx_seq_one_letter_code
_entity_poly.pdbx_strand_id
1 'polypeptide(L)'
;ADAPVGEEGAITAKEEAPAAATQAAPRPAKTSRRVPEVDFTQGPPARVRMGFTKTGRLAYTGHLDLVRLLSRMLRRADLPLYYSVGFHPRPVLSFSPALSLGIASLGEYVDIKLDGDRFSETSEQVTARLQGASFDGLRVTGARVLGPHDRALNRIIDRATYVAGVPRSTLATLGLANAEDLGHLIDRRRAGDLKVRREVKGIGRTVDVGDYLLNATVDPADDTLQRAGLVGELVPIRYTLSLTGKGTAKPTEALEALLGTPEPLARIVRAGLFASLSDGCTHPLDLEPLRRNPSAKDAPPLAASAE
;
A
#
# COMPACT_ATOMS: atom_id res chain seq x y z
N ALA A 1 -30.91 -59.94 49.73
CA ALA A 1 -31.40 -59.37 50.99
C ALA A 1 -30.75 -57.99 51.13
N ASP A 2 -31.61 -56.99 51.25
CA ASP A 2 -31.41 -55.61 51.72
C ASP A 2 -30.37 -54.68 51.07
N ALA A 3 -30.89 -53.68 50.35
CA ALA A 3 -30.52 -52.27 50.57
C ALA A 3 -31.19 -51.78 51.89
N PRO A 4 -30.74 -50.69 52.56
CA PRO A 4 -31.06 -49.34 52.08
C PRO A 4 -30.11 -48.17 52.51
N VAL A 5 -30.17 -47.09 51.70
CA VAL A 5 -30.37 -45.65 52.03
C VAL A 5 -29.49 -44.91 53.05
N GLY A 6 -29.04 -43.72 52.63
CA GLY A 6 -28.88 -42.50 53.45
C GLY A 6 -27.76 -41.61 52.90
N GLU A 7 -27.83 -40.28 52.85
CA GLU A 7 -28.90 -39.30 53.03
C GLU A 7 -28.32 -37.95 52.53
N GLU A 8 -29.20 -37.00 52.22
CA GLU A 8 -28.92 -35.66 51.72
C GLU A 8 -28.01 -34.82 52.64
N GLY A 9 -27.04 -34.13 52.04
CA GLY A 9 -26.09 -33.26 52.74
C GLY A 9 -26.18 -31.81 52.27
N ALA A 10 -26.75 -30.98 53.15
CA ALA A 10 -27.09 -29.57 52.98
C ALA A 10 -25.96 -28.64 52.48
N ILE A 11 -26.42 -27.71 51.65
CA ILE A 11 -25.81 -26.44 51.25
C ILE A 11 -25.46 -25.64 52.51
N THR A 12 -24.17 -25.33 52.72
CA THR A 12 -23.75 -24.31 53.68
C THR A 12 -22.97 -23.23 52.95
N ALA A 13 -23.54 -22.02 52.99
CA ALA A 13 -22.96 -20.79 52.46
C ALA A 13 -21.65 -20.47 53.18
N LYS A 14 -20.60 -20.20 52.41
CA LYS A 14 -19.31 -19.75 52.94
C LYS A 14 -19.22 -18.23 52.76
N GLU A 15 -19.15 -17.54 53.89
CA GLU A 15 -18.96 -16.09 54.07
C GLU A 15 -17.93 -15.47 53.11
N GLU A 16 -18.36 -14.41 52.42
CA GLU A 16 -17.50 -13.46 51.70
C GLU A 16 -16.76 -12.56 52.70
N ALA A 17 -15.43 -12.60 52.66
CA ALA A 17 -14.58 -11.63 53.35
C ALA A 17 -14.62 -10.27 52.63
N PRO A 18 -14.65 -9.12 53.35
CA PRO A 18 -14.76 -7.82 52.72
C PRO A 18 -13.48 -7.42 51.98
N ALA A 19 -13.63 -7.03 50.72
CA ALA A 19 -12.57 -6.52 49.86
C ALA A 19 -12.01 -5.19 50.41
N ALA A 20 -10.75 -5.19 50.83
CA ALA A 20 -10.02 -3.99 51.19
C ALA A 20 -9.77 -3.12 49.94
N ALA A 21 -10.47 -1.99 49.86
CA ALA A 21 -10.27 -0.99 48.81
C ALA A 21 -8.88 -0.35 48.95
N THR A 22 -7.94 -0.77 48.10
CA THR A 22 -6.65 -0.06 47.95
C THR A 22 -6.89 1.19 47.12
N GLN A 23 -6.85 2.36 47.75
CA GLN A 23 -6.91 3.65 47.03
C GLN A 23 -5.67 3.79 46.14
N ALA A 24 -5.88 3.77 44.83
CA ALA A 24 -4.84 4.02 43.84
C ALA A 24 -4.37 5.48 43.94
N ALA A 25 -3.07 5.68 44.15
CA ALA A 25 -2.44 7.00 44.14
C ALA A 25 -2.72 7.74 42.81
N PRO A 26 -2.95 9.06 42.82
CA PRO A 26 -3.22 9.82 41.61
C PRO A 26 -2.01 9.77 40.66
N ARG A 27 -2.27 9.41 39.40
CA ARG A 27 -1.26 9.45 38.33
C ARG A 27 -0.71 10.87 38.19
N PRO A 28 0.62 11.06 38.09
CA PRO A 28 1.19 12.38 37.91
C PRO A 28 0.65 13.04 36.64
N ALA A 29 0.34 14.33 36.73
CA ALA A 29 -0.13 15.13 35.62
C ALA A 29 0.85 15.01 34.43
N LYS A 30 0.30 14.84 33.21
CA LYS A 30 1.08 14.77 31.98
C LYS A 30 1.93 16.04 31.86
N THR A 31 3.25 15.89 31.99
CA THR A 31 4.19 16.97 31.71
C THR A 31 3.91 17.48 30.30
N SER A 32 3.70 18.80 30.14
CA SER A 32 3.50 19.39 28.83
C SER A 32 4.71 19.03 27.97
N ARG A 33 4.46 18.31 26.88
CA ARG A 33 5.52 17.85 25.98
C ARG A 33 6.15 19.10 25.38
N ARG A 34 7.34 19.51 25.86
CA ARG A 34 8.07 20.67 25.34
C ARG A 34 8.18 20.51 23.82
N VAL A 35 7.50 21.37 23.09
CA VAL A 35 7.68 21.48 21.64
C VAL A 35 9.07 22.08 21.46
N PRO A 36 9.97 21.40 20.73
CA PRO A 36 11.31 21.93 20.50
C PRO A 36 11.20 23.21 19.67
N GLU A 37 11.91 24.26 20.10
CA GLU A 37 12.16 25.42 19.25
C GLU A 37 12.98 24.97 18.05
N VAL A 38 12.54 25.35 16.85
CA VAL A 38 13.18 24.95 15.60
C VAL A 38 13.79 26.19 14.98
N ASP A 39 15.08 26.16 14.70
CA ASP A 39 15.90 27.31 14.28
C ASP A 39 15.82 27.58 12.77
N PHE A 40 14.65 27.35 12.16
CA PHE A 40 14.43 27.69 10.75
C PHE A 40 13.03 28.22 10.52
N THR A 41 12.94 29.20 9.61
CA THR A 41 11.69 29.70 9.07
C THR A 41 11.43 29.03 7.71
N GLN A 42 10.16 28.81 7.41
CA GLN A 42 9.69 28.29 6.12
C GLN A 42 8.33 28.89 5.82
N GLY A 43 8.05 29.17 4.54
CA GLY A 43 6.79 29.72 4.08
C GLY A 43 5.62 28.72 4.16
N PRO A 44 4.46 29.03 3.55
CA PRO A 44 3.36 28.07 3.46
C PRO A 44 3.75 26.85 2.63
N PRO A 45 3.22 25.64 2.92
CA PRO A 45 3.61 24.44 2.21
C PRO A 45 3.03 24.40 0.79
N ALA A 46 3.90 24.37 -0.22
CA ALA A 46 3.54 23.92 -1.57
C ALA A 46 3.65 22.40 -1.67
N ARG A 47 2.93 21.77 -2.60
CA ARG A 47 2.94 20.31 -2.80
C ARG A 47 3.28 19.96 -4.24
N VAL A 48 4.16 18.99 -4.41
CA VAL A 48 4.48 18.38 -5.70
C VAL A 48 4.27 16.87 -5.61
N ARG A 49 3.55 16.28 -6.56
CA ARG A 49 3.48 14.82 -6.71
C ARG A 49 4.46 14.37 -7.75
N MET A 50 5.38 13.49 -7.39
CA MET A 50 6.31 12.84 -8.31
C MET A 50 5.89 11.40 -8.54
N GLY A 51 5.80 10.98 -9.79
CA GLY A 51 5.75 9.58 -10.22
C GLY A 51 7.15 9.07 -10.57
N PHE A 52 7.44 7.82 -10.24
CA PHE A 52 8.73 7.20 -10.53
C PHE A 52 8.64 5.68 -10.71
N THR A 53 9.66 5.11 -11.33
CA THR A 53 9.89 3.66 -11.41
C THR A 53 10.87 3.20 -10.33
N LYS A 54 10.77 1.94 -9.92
CA LYS A 54 11.68 1.26 -8.98
C LYS A 54 12.07 -0.09 -9.58
N THR A 55 13.17 -0.12 -10.32
CA THR A 55 13.62 -1.28 -11.12
C THR A 55 15.07 -1.65 -10.81
N GLY A 56 15.56 -2.75 -11.39
CA GLY A 56 16.93 -3.22 -11.20
C GLY A 56 17.28 -3.45 -9.72
N ARG A 57 18.48 -3.01 -9.31
CA ARG A 57 18.95 -3.17 -7.92
C ARG A 57 18.07 -2.44 -6.91
N LEU A 58 17.40 -1.36 -7.31
CA LEU A 58 16.52 -0.60 -6.43
C LEU A 58 15.28 -1.40 -6.01
N ALA A 59 14.88 -2.45 -6.76
CA ALA A 59 13.82 -3.37 -6.36
C ALA A 59 14.12 -4.04 -4.98
N TYR A 60 15.40 -4.23 -4.66
CA TYR A 60 15.89 -4.84 -3.42
C TYR A 60 16.16 -3.83 -2.29
N THR A 61 15.75 -2.57 -2.47
CA THR A 61 15.79 -1.57 -1.41
C THR A 61 14.45 -1.54 -0.68
N GLY A 62 14.49 -1.69 0.65
CA GLY A 62 13.32 -1.60 1.52
C GLY A 62 12.74 -0.19 1.57
N HIS A 63 11.50 -0.07 2.07
CA HIS A 63 10.79 1.22 2.07
C HIS A 63 11.52 2.32 2.85
N LEU A 64 12.06 2.02 4.05
CA LEU A 64 12.78 3.01 4.86
C LEU A 64 14.06 3.51 4.18
N ASP A 65 14.75 2.64 3.45
CA ASP A 65 15.95 3.03 2.71
C ASP A 65 15.60 3.83 1.47
N LEU A 66 14.49 3.50 0.79
CA LEU A 66 13.97 4.30 -0.32
C LEU A 66 13.63 5.73 0.15
N VAL A 67 13.01 5.89 1.32
CA VAL A 67 12.72 7.21 1.92
C VAL A 67 14.00 8.02 2.12
N ARG A 68 15.08 7.39 2.60
CA ARG A 68 16.39 8.03 2.79
C ARG A 68 17.04 8.40 1.46
N LEU A 69 17.01 7.51 0.47
CA LEU A 69 17.56 7.74 -0.87
C LEU A 69 16.83 8.89 -1.57
N LEU A 70 15.51 8.89 -1.56
CA LEU A 70 14.70 9.98 -2.12
C LEU A 70 14.97 11.30 -1.40
N SER A 71 15.07 11.31 -0.07
CA SER A 71 15.42 12.53 0.66
C SER A 71 16.78 13.11 0.22
N ARG A 72 17.78 12.26 -0.07
CA ARG A 72 19.08 12.70 -0.61
C ARG A 72 18.97 13.18 -2.05
N MET A 73 18.18 12.47 -2.87
CA MET A 73 17.91 12.84 -4.26
C MET A 73 17.27 14.22 -4.35
N LEU A 74 16.26 14.50 -3.53
CA LEU A 74 15.55 15.78 -3.51
C LEU A 74 16.45 16.92 -3.05
N ARG A 75 17.37 16.68 -2.10
CA ARG A 75 18.40 17.66 -1.74
C ARG A 75 19.40 17.90 -2.87
N ARG A 76 19.82 16.86 -3.59
CA ARG A 76 20.67 17.00 -4.79
C ARG A 76 19.97 17.71 -5.94
N ALA A 77 18.64 17.59 -6.01
CA ALA A 77 17.82 18.34 -6.94
C ALA A 77 17.67 19.83 -6.57
N ASP A 78 18.23 20.27 -5.43
CA ASP A 78 18.14 21.63 -4.91
C ASP A 78 16.70 22.15 -4.78
N LEU A 79 15.78 21.25 -4.42
CA LEU A 79 14.41 21.63 -4.12
C LEU A 79 14.32 22.26 -2.72
N PRO A 80 13.53 23.34 -2.54
CA PRO A 80 13.34 23.97 -1.25
C PRO A 80 12.40 23.10 -0.40
N LEU A 81 12.94 22.05 0.21
CA LEU A 81 12.17 21.07 0.98
C LEU A 81 11.52 21.70 2.21
N TYR A 82 10.26 21.33 2.46
CA TYR A 82 9.56 21.67 3.69
C TYR A 82 9.85 20.64 4.77
N TYR A 83 10.14 21.10 6.00
CA TYR A 83 10.58 20.25 7.11
C TYR A 83 9.52 20.16 8.21
N SER A 84 9.48 18.99 8.88
CA SER A 84 8.65 18.77 10.06
C SER A 84 9.16 19.58 11.26
N VAL A 85 8.24 20.09 12.08
CA VAL A 85 8.54 20.76 13.35
C VAL A 85 8.67 19.70 14.45
N GLY A 86 9.88 19.49 14.97
CA GLY A 86 10.18 18.46 15.97
C GLY A 86 11.68 18.35 16.26
N PHE A 87 12.07 17.46 17.18
CA PHE A 87 13.47 17.32 17.63
C PHE A 87 14.43 16.86 16.52
N HIS A 88 13.90 16.21 15.49
CA HIS A 88 14.64 15.77 14.32
C HIS A 88 13.87 16.16 13.06
N PRO A 89 14.02 17.41 12.59
CA PRO A 89 13.38 17.90 11.38
C PRO A 89 13.74 17.00 10.19
N ARG A 90 12.72 16.53 9.47
CA ARG A 90 12.89 15.73 8.25
C ARG A 90 12.01 16.31 7.15
N PRO A 91 12.41 16.14 5.86
CA PRO A 91 11.56 16.50 4.74
C PRO A 91 10.19 15.82 4.86
N VAL A 92 9.12 16.57 4.65
CA VAL A 92 7.76 16.04 4.73
C VAL A 92 7.39 15.37 3.40
N LEU A 93 7.42 14.04 3.40
CA LEU A 93 7.10 13.18 2.26
C LEU A 93 5.90 12.30 2.60
N SER A 94 5.00 12.10 1.64
CA SER A 94 3.86 11.18 1.76
C SER A 94 3.85 10.21 0.58
N PHE A 95 3.93 8.92 0.85
CA PHE A 95 4.15 7.89 -0.17
C PHE A 95 2.86 7.20 -0.61
N SER A 96 2.89 6.65 -1.83
CA SER A 96 2.00 5.55 -2.22
C SER A 96 2.15 4.34 -1.28
N PRO A 97 1.18 3.39 -1.30
CA PRO A 97 1.30 2.14 -0.56
C PRO A 97 2.65 1.46 -0.78
N ALA A 98 3.31 1.09 0.31
CA ALA A 98 4.66 0.54 0.27
C ALA A 98 4.74 -0.70 -0.64
N LEU A 99 5.79 -0.77 -1.45
CA LEU A 99 6.09 -1.92 -2.28
C LEU A 99 6.83 -2.99 -1.45
N SER A 100 6.47 -4.26 -1.63
CA SER A 100 7.22 -5.36 -1.00
C SER A 100 8.66 -5.43 -1.53
N LEU A 101 9.57 -5.86 -0.67
CA LEU A 101 10.98 -6.04 -1.02
C LEU A 101 11.11 -7.05 -2.18
N GLY A 102 11.99 -6.76 -3.15
CA GLY A 102 12.24 -7.65 -4.29
C GLY A 102 11.22 -7.53 -5.42
N ILE A 103 10.12 -6.79 -5.22
CA ILE A 103 9.18 -6.46 -6.29
C ILE A 103 9.65 -5.18 -6.99
N ALA A 104 9.71 -5.21 -8.33
CA ALA A 104 9.96 -4.03 -9.14
C ALA A 104 8.66 -3.26 -9.41
N SER A 105 8.74 -1.98 -9.74
CA SER A 105 7.55 -1.17 -10.05
C SER A 105 7.80 -0.18 -11.17
N LEU A 106 6.77 0.02 -12.00
CA LEU A 106 6.75 1.01 -13.08
C LEU A 106 5.92 2.24 -12.74
N GLY A 107 5.25 2.28 -11.58
CA GLY A 107 4.31 3.35 -11.23
C GLY A 107 4.20 3.57 -9.72
N GLU A 108 5.24 4.15 -9.12
CA GLU A 108 5.28 4.64 -7.74
C GLU A 108 5.02 6.12 -7.65
N TYR A 109 4.56 6.59 -6.48
CA TYR A 109 4.26 8.01 -6.28
C TYR A 109 4.70 8.49 -4.90
N VAL A 110 5.12 9.77 -4.85
CA VAL A 110 5.39 10.48 -3.61
C VAL A 110 4.90 11.91 -3.72
N ASP A 111 4.16 12.37 -2.72
CA ASP A 111 3.85 13.78 -2.50
C ASP A 111 4.95 14.38 -1.65
N ILE A 112 5.58 15.43 -2.17
CA ILE A 112 6.69 16.18 -1.57
C ILE A 112 6.16 17.54 -1.15
N LYS A 113 6.35 17.92 0.12
CA LYS A 113 6.11 19.30 0.54
C LYS A 113 7.34 20.17 0.33
N LEU A 114 7.13 21.34 -0.23
CA LEU A 114 8.14 22.36 -0.51
C LEU A 114 7.78 23.66 0.21
N ASP A 115 8.79 24.49 0.46
CA ASP A 115 8.61 25.86 0.93
C ASP A 115 8.04 26.72 -0.20
N GLY A 116 6.78 27.13 -0.06
CA GLY A 116 6.02 27.85 -1.08
C GLY A 116 6.55 29.24 -1.38
N ASP A 117 7.24 29.90 -0.43
CA ASP A 117 7.84 31.21 -0.66
C ASP A 117 9.08 31.12 -1.57
N ARG A 118 9.66 29.92 -1.66
CA ARG A 118 10.89 29.64 -2.42
C ARG A 118 10.65 28.78 -3.65
N PHE A 119 9.42 28.34 -3.90
CA PHE A 119 9.05 27.43 -4.98
C PHE A 119 8.06 28.09 -5.94
N SER A 120 8.50 28.32 -7.17
CA SER A 120 7.70 28.93 -8.25
C SER A 120 7.77 28.17 -9.57
N GLU A 121 8.30 26.95 -9.57
CA GLU A 121 8.52 26.15 -10.78
C GLU A 121 7.23 25.52 -11.31
N THR A 122 7.14 25.37 -12.63
CA THR A 122 6.09 24.60 -13.30
C THR A 122 6.29 23.09 -13.12
N SER A 123 5.25 22.31 -13.46
CA SER A 123 5.30 20.84 -13.43
C SER A 123 6.41 20.28 -14.33
N GLU A 124 6.70 20.91 -15.46
CA GLU A 124 7.72 20.51 -16.43
C GLU A 124 9.13 20.80 -15.89
N GLN A 125 9.33 22.00 -15.33
CA GLN A 125 10.60 22.41 -14.74
C GLN A 125 11.00 21.50 -13.57
N VAL A 126 10.08 21.25 -12.64
CA VAL A 126 10.34 20.35 -11.51
C VAL A 126 10.54 18.90 -11.96
N THR A 127 9.84 18.45 -13.00
CA THR A 127 10.06 17.10 -13.59
C THR A 127 11.48 16.97 -14.13
N ALA A 128 11.96 17.93 -14.93
CA ALA A 128 13.29 17.91 -15.51
C ALA A 128 14.38 17.91 -14.41
N ARG A 129 14.21 18.75 -13.39
CA ARG A 129 15.11 18.84 -12.22
C ARG A 129 15.18 17.52 -11.45
N LEU A 130 14.03 16.91 -11.17
CA LEU A 130 13.96 15.60 -10.50
C LEU A 130 14.59 14.49 -11.36
N GLN A 131 14.36 14.50 -12.66
CA GLN A 131 14.95 13.52 -13.59
C GLN A 131 16.48 13.68 -13.65
N GLY A 132 17.02 14.91 -13.66
CA GLY A 132 18.46 15.16 -13.61
C GLY A 132 19.11 14.72 -12.30
N ALA A 133 18.37 14.73 -11.19
CA ALA A 133 18.84 14.23 -9.91
C ALA A 133 18.60 12.72 -9.70
N SER A 134 17.97 12.01 -10.64
CA SER A 134 17.67 10.58 -10.52
C SER A 134 18.93 9.70 -10.43
N PHE A 135 18.75 8.40 -10.21
CA PHE A 135 19.86 7.45 -10.05
C PHE A 135 19.43 6.06 -10.53
N ASP A 136 20.38 5.15 -10.69
CA ASP A 136 20.12 3.82 -11.25
C ASP A 136 18.95 3.08 -10.56
N GLY A 137 18.08 2.50 -11.39
CA GLY A 137 16.82 1.88 -10.96
C GLY A 137 15.68 2.85 -10.62
N LEU A 138 15.91 4.17 -10.62
CA LEU A 138 14.88 5.20 -10.43
C LEU A 138 14.79 6.10 -11.66
N ARG A 139 13.68 6.01 -12.39
CA ARG A 139 13.32 6.96 -13.47
C ARG A 139 12.09 7.75 -13.06
N VAL A 140 12.13 9.08 -13.19
CA VAL A 140 10.96 9.93 -12.95
C VAL A 140 10.01 9.78 -14.14
N THR A 141 8.76 9.43 -13.86
CA THR A 141 7.72 9.30 -14.90
C THR A 141 6.96 10.59 -15.12
N GLY A 142 7.01 11.50 -14.15
CA GLY A 142 6.50 12.86 -14.23
C GLY A 142 6.36 13.48 -12.86
N ALA A 143 6.18 14.79 -12.80
CA ALA A 143 5.80 15.50 -11.60
C ALA A 143 4.68 16.50 -11.87
N ARG A 144 3.85 16.77 -10.85
CA ARG A 144 2.76 17.74 -10.90
C ARG A 144 2.76 18.62 -9.67
N VAL A 145 2.70 19.93 -9.87
CA VAL A 145 2.38 20.87 -8.80
C VAL A 145 0.91 20.69 -8.42
N LEU A 146 0.66 20.48 -7.14
CA LEU A 146 -0.68 20.23 -6.61
C LEU A 146 -1.29 21.53 -6.09
N GLY A 147 -2.56 21.75 -6.43
CA GLY A 147 -3.37 22.83 -5.90
C GLY A 147 -3.90 22.53 -4.49
N PRO A 148 -4.56 23.51 -3.84
CA PRO A 148 -5.05 23.38 -2.46
C PRO A 148 -6.03 22.21 -2.25
N HIS A 149 -6.84 21.90 -3.28
CA HIS A 149 -7.88 20.87 -3.23
C HIS A 149 -7.43 19.51 -3.78
N ASP A 150 -6.20 19.38 -4.26
CA ASP A 150 -5.70 18.11 -4.79
C ASP A 150 -5.49 17.10 -3.64
N ARG A 151 -6.25 16.01 -3.70
CA ARG A 151 -6.30 14.98 -2.66
C ARG A 151 -4.96 14.24 -2.52
N ALA A 152 -4.63 13.83 -1.30
CA ALA A 152 -3.40 13.07 -1.01
C ALA A 152 -3.45 11.64 -1.60
N LEU A 153 -2.28 11.06 -1.86
CA LEU A 153 -2.13 9.73 -2.49
C LEU A 153 -2.96 8.64 -1.80
N ASN A 154 -2.94 8.58 -0.46
CA ASN A 154 -3.68 7.60 0.33
C ASN A 154 -5.20 7.77 0.30
N ARG A 155 -5.71 8.87 -0.26
CA ARG A 155 -7.15 9.11 -0.45
C ARG A 155 -7.63 8.73 -1.85
N ILE A 156 -6.73 8.72 -2.83
CA ILE A 156 -7.10 8.48 -4.23
C ILE A 156 -6.70 7.08 -4.71
N ILE A 157 -5.60 6.51 -4.22
CA ILE A 157 -5.14 5.20 -4.66
C ILE A 157 -5.99 4.11 -3.99
N ASP A 158 -6.74 3.37 -4.81
CA ASP A 158 -7.61 2.29 -4.38
C ASP A 158 -7.39 0.99 -5.19
N ARG A 159 -6.50 1.00 -6.18
CA ARG A 159 -6.13 -0.17 -6.99
C ARG A 159 -4.63 -0.29 -7.21
N ALA A 160 -4.14 -1.52 -7.23
CA ALA A 160 -2.78 -1.86 -7.63
C ALA A 160 -2.81 -2.98 -8.66
N THR A 161 -2.22 -2.73 -9.84
CA THR A 161 -2.08 -3.76 -10.88
C THR A 161 -0.67 -4.32 -10.84
N TYR A 162 -0.60 -5.64 -10.90
CA TYR A 162 0.62 -6.41 -10.91
C TYR A 162 0.69 -7.26 -12.18
N VAL A 163 1.90 -7.55 -12.61
CA VAL A 163 2.19 -8.56 -13.63
C VAL A 163 3.18 -9.54 -13.02
N ALA A 164 2.77 -10.81 -12.92
CA ALA A 164 3.63 -11.90 -12.51
C ALA A 164 4.15 -12.64 -13.75
N GLY A 165 5.46 -12.72 -13.91
CA GLY A 165 6.10 -13.58 -14.88
C GLY A 165 6.29 -14.97 -14.32
N VAL A 166 5.55 -15.94 -14.86
CA VAL A 166 5.66 -17.35 -14.48
C VAL A 166 6.61 -18.05 -15.46
N PRO A 167 7.74 -18.62 -15.01
CA PRO A 167 8.64 -19.37 -15.88
C PRO A 167 7.94 -20.55 -16.54
N ARG A 168 8.31 -20.89 -17.79
CA ARG A 168 7.78 -22.10 -18.46
C ARG A 168 8.02 -23.39 -17.68
N SER A 169 9.11 -23.48 -16.93
CA SER A 169 9.37 -24.62 -16.03
C SER A 169 8.32 -24.75 -14.93
N THR A 170 7.79 -23.63 -14.42
CA THR A 170 6.72 -23.63 -13.43
C THR A 170 5.40 -24.10 -14.05
N LEU A 171 5.11 -23.74 -15.32
CA LEU A 171 3.97 -24.28 -16.04
C LEU A 171 4.04 -25.82 -16.12
N ALA A 172 5.20 -26.37 -16.48
CA ALA A 172 5.40 -27.82 -16.57
C ALA A 172 5.15 -28.52 -15.22
N THR A 173 5.63 -27.96 -14.11
CA THR A 173 5.36 -28.49 -12.76
C THR A 173 3.87 -28.47 -12.38
N LEU A 174 3.12 -27.50 -12.91
CA LEU A 174 1.67 -27.42 -12.75
C LEU A 174 0.89 -28.31 -13.75
N GLY A 175 1.58 -29.04 -14.62
CA GLY A 175 0.97 -29.86 -15.67
C GLY A 175 0.36 -29.04 -16.81
N LEU A 176 0.85 -27.81 -17.04
CA LEU A 176 0.39 -26.90 -18.08
C LEU A 176 1.40 -26.87 -19.22
N ALA A 177 0.93 -26.96 -20.47
CA ALA A 177 1.80 -26.96 -21.64
C ALA A 177 2.09 -25.55 -22.16
N ASN A 178 1.13 -24.62 -22.02
CA ASN A 178 1.23 -23.31 -22.63
C ASN A 178 0.48 -22.21 -21.82
N ALA A 179 0.45 -20.99 -22.36
CA ALA A 179 -0.20 -19.85 -21.74
C ALA A 179 -1.74 -19.94 -21.74
N GLU A 180 -2.33 -20.64 -22.71
CA GLU A 180 -3.77 -20.86 -22.79
C GLU A 180 -4.25 -21.77 -21.66
N ASP A 181 -3.53 -22.87 -21.40
CA ASP A 181 -3.78 -23.76 -20.26
C ASP A 181 -3.70 -23.00 -18.92
N LEU A 182 -2.73 -22.09 -18.80
CA LEU A 182 -2.60 -21.20 -17.64
C LEU A 182 -3.79 -20.25 -17.51
N GLY A 183 -4.28 -19.71 -18.63
CA GLY A 183 -5.51 -18.90 -18.66
C GLY A 183 -6.71 -19.69 -18.16
N HIS A 184 -6.92 -20.90 -18.67
CA HIS A 184 -7.98 -21.79 -18.20
C HIS A 184 -7.86 -22.17 -16.73
N LEU A 185 -6.65 -22.37 -16.21
CA LEU A 185 -6.42 -22.58 -14.78
C LEU A 185 -6.89 -21.36 -13.98
N ILE A 186 -6.47 -20.16 -14.37
CA ILE A 186 -6.84 -18.92 -13.69
C ILE A 186 -8.35 -18.72 -13.69
N ASP A 187 -9.03 -18.94 -14.82
CA ASP A 187 -10.49 -18.81 -14.91
C ASP A 187 -11.21 -19.80 -13.98
N ARG A 188 -10.78 -21.07 -13.96
CA ARG A 188 -11.32 -22.07 -13.03
C ARG A 188 -11.08 -21.68 -11.57
N ARG A 189 -9.90 -21.18 -11.22
CA ARG A 189 -9.56 -20.78 -9.85
C ARG A 189 -10.38 -19.57 -9.40
N ARG A 190 -10.59 -18.59 -10.28
CA ARG A 190 -11.41 -17.40 -10.02
C ARG A 190 -12.89 -17.71 -9.82
N ALA A 191 -13.40 -18.78 -10.42
CA ALA A 191 -14.76 -19.26 -10.19
C ALA A 191 -14.93 -20.04 -8.87
N GLY A 192 -13.84 -20.34 -8.15
CA GLY A 192 -13.84 -21.10 -6.91
C GLY A 192 -13.32 -20.32 -5.70
N ASP A 193 -12.88 -21.06 -4.67
CA ASP A 193 -12.32 -20.49 -3.43
C ASP A 193 -10.86 -20.04 -3.63
N LEU A 194 -10.60 -18.76 -3.32
CA LEU A 194 -9.31 -18.09 -3.41
C LEU A 194 -8.70 -17.80 -2.03
N LYS A 195 -9.03 -18.60 -1.01
CA LYS A 195 -8.41 -18.49 0.31
C LYS A 195 -6.97 -18.97 0.34
N VAL A 196 -6.13 -18.22 1.04
CA VAL A 196 -4.74 -18.55 1.36
C VAL A 196 -4.45 -18.39 2.84
N ARG A 197 -3.45 -19.11 3.34
CA ARG A 197 -3.05 -19.02 4.75
C ARG A 197 -1.94 -17.98 4.91
N ARG A 198 -2.23 -16.91 5.63
CA ARG A 198 -1.25 -15.89 6.02
C ARG A 198 -0.77 -16.15 7.43
N GLU A 199 0.54 -16.30 7.62
CA GLU A 199 1.13 -16.35 8.95
C GLU A 199 1.48 -14.94 9.45
N VAL A 200 1.01 -14.60 10.66
CA VAL A 200 1.31 -13.33 11.33
C VAL A 200 1.76 -13.64 12.74
N LYS A 201 3.06 -13.44 13.03
CA LYS A 201 3.65 -13.69 14.35
C LYS A 201 3.36 -15.10 14.90
N GLY A 202 3.46 -16.13 14.06
CA GLY A 202 3.17 -17.52 14.42
C GLY A 202 1.69 -17.90 14.42
N ILE A 203 0.77 -16.95 14.16
CA ILE A 203 -0.66 -17.20 14.09
C ILE A 203 -1.09 -17.25 12.62
N GLY A 204 -1.57 -18.41 12.18
CA GLY A 204 -2.18 -18.58 10.87
C GLY A 204 -3.54 -17.87 10.82
N ARG A 205 -3.73 -17.00 9.84
CA ARG A 205 -5.02 -16.38 9.50
C ARG A 205 -5.35 -16.72 8.07
N THR A 206 -6.60 -17.06 7.80
CA THR A 206 -7.08 -17.22 6.43
C THR A 206 -7.34 -15.84 5.83
N VAL A 207 -6.83 -15.62 4.63
CA VAL A 207 -7.11 -14.44 3.81
C VAL A 207 -7.89 -14.90 2.60
N ASP A 208 -9.09 -14.38 2.41
CA ASP A 208 -9.82 -14.57 1.17
C ASP A 208 -9.30 -13.56 0.13
N VAL A 209 -8.59 -14.04 -0.89
CA VAL A 209 -8.07 -13.17 -1.95
C VAL A 209 -9.21 -12.69 -2.84
N GLY A 210 -10.31 -13.45 -2.95
CA GLY A 210 -11.46 -13.11 -3.78
C GLY A 210 -12.08 -11.76 -3.41
N ASP A 211 -12.08 -11.42 -2.12
CA ASP A 211 -12.54 -10.12 -1.61
C ASP A 211 -11.76 -8.91 -2.17
N TYR A 212 -10.53 -9.14 -2.63
CA TYR A 212 -9.63 -8.08 -3.10
C TYR A 212 -9.26 -8.17 -4.58
N LEU A 213 -9.42 -9.33 -5.22
CA LEU A 213 -9.03 -9.55 -6.61
C LEU A 213 -10.10 -9.03 -7.57
N LEU A 214 -9.77 -7.98 -8.33
CA LEU A 214 -10.70 -7.36 -9.29
C LEU A 214 -10.66 -8.04 -10.66
N ASN A 215 -9.46 -8.43 -11.12
CA ASN A 215 -9.26 -9.15 -12.37
C ASN A 215 -7.95 -9.95 -12.33
N ALA A 216 -7.88 -11.00 -13.14
CA ALA A 216 -6.64 -11.65 -13.51
C ALA A 216 -6.77 -12.25 -14.91
N THR A 217 -5.75 -12.05 -15.75
CA THR A 217 -5.69 -12.50 -17.14
C THR A 217 -4.28 -12.92 -17.50
N VAL A 218 -4.15 -13.92 -18.37
CA VAL A 218 -2.87 -14.24 -19.01
C VAL A 218 -2.78 -13.46 -20.31
N ASP A 219 -1.68 -12.74 -20.48
CA ASP A 219 -1.41 -12.00 -21.71
C ASP A 219 0.05 -12.19 -22.13
N PRO A 220 0.32 -13.11 -23.08
CA PRO A 220 1.67 -13.33 -23.59
C PRO A 220 2.31 -12.12 -24.26
N ALA A 221 1.52 -11.12 -24.68
CA ALA A 221 2.01 -9.91 -25.31
C ALA A 221 2.32 -8.78 -24.31
N ASP A 222 2.08 -8.99 -23.00
CA ASP A 222 2.33 -7.99 -21.97
C ASP A 222 3.83 -7.70 -21.79
N ASP A 223 4.25 -6.48 -22.15
CA ASP A 223 5.64 -6.04 -22.12
C ASP A 223 6.12 -5.53 -20.75
N THR A 224 5.25 -5.54 -19.72
CA THR A 224 5.54 -4.95 -18.40
C THR A 224 6.77 -5.55 -17.75
N LEU A 225 6.96 -6.87 -17.87
CA LEU A 225 8.12 -7.58 -17.32
C LEU A 225 9.42 -7.10 -18.01
N GLN A 226 9.41 -6.99 -19.34
CA GLN A 226 10.54 -6.52 -20.13
C GLN A 226 10.88 -5.06 -19.79
N ARG A 227 9.88 -4.19 -19.70
CA ARG A 227 10.05 -2.77 -19.30
C ARG A 227 10.60 -2.62 -17.88
N ALA A 228 10.36 -3.58 -17.01
CA ALA A 228 10.95 -3.64 -15.67
C ALA A 228 12.38 -4.23 -15.64
N GLY A 229 12.91 -4.64 -16.80
CA GLY A 229 14.24 -5.25 -16.93
C GLY A 229 14.28 -6.74 -16.56
N LEU A 230 13.12 -7.41 -16.50
CA LEU A 230 13.06 -8.86 -16.29
C LEU A 230 13.17 -9.57 -17.64
N VAL A 231 14.08 -10.54 -17.70
CA VAL A 231 14.38 -11.34 -18.89
C VAL A 231 14.13 -12.82 -18.62
N GLY A 232 13.93 -13.59 -19.69
CA GLY A 232 13.70 -15.03 -19.65
C GLY A 232 12.36 -15.43 -20.26
N GLU A 233 12.12 -16.75 -20.34
CA GLU A 233 10.87 -17.30 -20.84
C GLU A 233 9.78 -17.27 -19.76
N LEU A 234 9.16 -16.10 -19.62
CA LEU A 234 8.12 -15.82 -18.64
C LEU A 234 6.76 -15.67 -19.32
N VAL A 235 5.74 -16.34 -18.79
CA VAL A 235 4.34 -16.17 -19.18
C VAL A 235 3.70 -15.14 -18.24
N PRO A 236 3.25 -13.96 -18.75
CA PRO A 236 2.72 -12.91 -17.90
C PRO A 236 1.28 -13.19 -17.44
N ILE A 237 1.05 -13.05 -16.13
CA ILE A 237 -0.27 -12.97 -15.52
C ILE A 237 -0.47 -11.53 -15.03
N ARG A 238 -1.37 -10.79 -15.64
CA ARG A 238 -1.80 -9.46 -15.18
C ARG A 238 -2.96 -9.61 -14.21
N TYR A 239 -2.88 -8.99 -13.04
CA TYR A 239 -3.96 -9.01 -12.06
C TYR A 239 -4.04 -7.72 -11.26
N THR A 240 -5.24 -7.35 -10.83
CA THR A 240 -5.49 -6.11 -10.10
C THR A 240 -6.09 -6.39 -8.74
N LEU A 241 -5.49 -5.81 -7.71
CA LEU A 241 -5.96 -5.88 -6.33
C LEU A 241 -6.57 -4.55 -5.90
N SER A 242 -7.69 -4.61 -5.18
CA SER A 242 -8.27 -3.47 -4.48
C SER A 242 -7.47 -3.16 -3.21
N LEU A 243 -7.34 -1.87 -2.91
CA LEU A 243 -6.64 -1.35 -1.74
C LEU A 243 -7.67 -0.66 -0.85
N THR A 244 -8.02 -1.29 0.28
CA THR A 244 -9.03 -0.77 1.19
C THR A 244 -8.40 -0.34 2.51
N GLY A 245 -9.10 0.55 3.24
CA GLY A 245 -8.69 0.92 4.60
C GLY A 245 -8.76 -0.23 5.61
N LYS A 246 -9.48 -1.32 5.29
CA LYS A 246 -9.59 -2.53 6.14
C LYS A 246 -8.50 -3.57 5.82
N GLY A 247 -7.78 -3.42 4.70
CA GLY A 247 -6.74 -4.35 4.27
C GLY A 247 -6.74 -4.60 2.77
N THR A 248 -5.84 -5.49 2.36
CA THR A 248 -5.71 -6.02 1.00
C THR A 248 -4.98 -7.38 1.05
N ALA A 249 -5.06 -8.15 -0.04
CA ALA A 249 -4.19 -9.29 -0.27
C ALA A 249 -2.78 -8.84 -0.67
N LYS A 250 -1.76 -9.62 -0.31
CA LYS A 250 -0.41 -9.40 -0.86
C LYS A 250 -0.36 -9.85 -2.32
N PRO A 251 0.53 -9.28 -3.15
CA PRO A 251 0.70 -9.73 -4.53
C PRO A 251 1.08 -11.21 -4.64
N THR A 252 1.86 -11.72 -3.69
CA THR A 252 2.27 -13.13 -3.62
C THR A 252 1.12 -14.05 -3.21
N GLU A 253 0.27 -13.61 -2.28
CA GLU A 253 -0.93 -14.32 -1.85
C GLU A 253 -1.95 -14.44 -2.99
N ALA A 254 -2.11 -13.36 -3.77
CA ALA A 254 -2.95 -13.39 -4.94
C ALA A 254 -2.46 -14.40 -5.98
N LEU A 255 -1.14 -14.46 -6.18
CA LEU A 255 -0.54 -15.41 -7.11
C LEU A 255 -0.66 -16.87 -6.62
N GLU A 256 -0.45 -17.12 -5.32
CA GLU A 256 -0.68 -18.42 -4.68
C GLU A 256 -2.13 -18.89 -4.89
N ALA A 257 -3.11 -18.01 -4.63
CA ALA A 257 -4.52 -18.33 -4.81
C ALA A 257 -4.85 -18.68 -6.29
N LEU A 258 -4.32 -17.88 -7.22
CA LEU A 258 -4.53 -18.02 -8.67
C LEU A 258 -3.86 -19.26 -9.26
N LEU A 259 -2.68 -19.65 -8.77
CA LEU A 259 -1.97 -20.84 -9.24
C LEU A 259 -2.34 -22.10 -8.46
N GLY A 260 -2.98 -21.96 -7.29
CA GLY A 260 -3.37 -23.08 -6.45
C GLY A 260 -2.19 -23.84 -5.83
N THR A 261 -1.03 -23.19 -5.74
CA THR A 261 0.20 -23.78 -5.18
C THR A 261 0.88 -22.78 -4.24
N PRO A 262 1.38 -23.22 -3.07
CA PRO A 262 2.11 -22.35 -2.16
C PRO A 262 3.41 -21.85 -2.79
N GLU A 263 3.77 -20.60 -2.48
CA GLU A 263 5.04 -19.97 -2.88
C GLU A 263 5.43 -20.20 -4.36
N PRO A 264 4.54 -19.86 -5.32
CA PRO A 264 4.83 -20.12 -6.72
C PRO A 264 6.07 -19.37 -7.19
N LEU A 265 6.94 -20.07 -7.93
CA LEU A 265 8.10 -19.47 -8.55
C LEU A 265 7.66 -18.49 -9.64
N ALA A 266 7.71 -17.20 -9.33
CA ALA A 266 7.42 -16.12 -10.25
C ALA A 266 8.21 -14.86 -9.92
N ARG A 267 8.27 -13.95 -10.89
CA ARG A 267 8.77 -12.58 -10.70
C ARG A 267 7.61 -11.60 -10.81
N ILE A 268 7.41 -10.77 -9.80
CA ILE A 268 6.28 -9.85 -9.74
C ILE A 268 6.77 -8.43 -10.02
N VAL A 269 6.02 -7.71 -10.84
CA VAL A 269 6.17 -6.27 -11.08
C VAL A 269 4.87 -5.59 -10.72
N ARG A 270 4.91 -4.50 -9.94
CA ARG A 270 3.78 -3.58 -9.84
C ARG A 270 3.75 -2.71 -11.10
N ALA A 271 2.80 -2.99 -11.99
CA ALA A 271 2.63 -2.23 -13.22
C ALA A 271 2.21 -0.78 -12.94
N GLY A 272 1.39 -0.57 -11.91
CA GLY A 272 0.98 0.77 -11.50
C GLY A 272 0.01 0.78 -10.33
N LEU A 273 -0.29 2.00 -9.89
CA LEU A 273 -1.28 2.33 -8.88
C LEU A 273 -2.30 3.28 -9.50
N PHE A 274 -3.56 3.09 -9.16
CA PHE A 274 -4.67 3.77 -9.82
C PHE A 274 -5.71 4.23 -8.82
N ALA A 275 -6.48 5.24 -9.25
CA ALA A 275 -7.70 5.69 -8.61
C ALA A 275 -8.90 5.29 -9.47
N SER A 276 -9.96 4.76 -8.86
CA SER A 276 -11.22 4.49 -9.56
C SER A 276 -11.94 5.79 -9.96
N LEU A 277 -12.52 5.78 -11.15
CA LEU A 277 -13.47 6.77 -11.66
C LEU A 277 -14.82 6.07 -11.93
N SER A 278 -15.87 6.82 -12.27
CA SER A 278 -17.16 6.25 -12.69
C SER A 278 -17.00 5.26 -13.85
N ASP A 279 -16.15 5.62 -14.82
CA ASP A 279 -16.01 4.91 -16.10
C ASP A 279 -14.61 4.32 -16.30
N GLY A 280 -13.93 3.96 -15.22
CA GLY A 280 -12.63 3.29 -15.30
C GLY A 280 -11.67 3.64 -14.17
N CYS A 281 -10.42 3.87 -14.50
CA CYS A 281 -9.40 4.27 -13.55
C CYS A 281 -8.40 5.23 -14.18
N THR A 282 -7.67 5.97 -13.35
CA THR A 282 -6.70 6.97 -13.78
C THR A 282 -5.42 6.93 -12.95
N HIS A 283 -4.32 7.45 -13.49
CA HIS A 283 -3.06 7.52 -12.76
C HIS A 283 -3.06 8.69 -11.76
N PRO A 284 -2.39 8.55 -10.61
CA PRO A 284 -2.23 9.64 -9.63
C PRO A 284 -1.62 10.96 -10.14
N LEU A 285 -0.98 10.97 -11.31
CA LEU A 285 -0.47 12.19 -11.97
C LEU A 285 -1.49 12.88 -12.88
N ASP A 286 -2.60 12.22 -13.21
CA ASP A 286 -3.66 12.76 -14.05
C ASP A 286 -4.65 13.53 -13.15
N LEU A 287 -4.30 14.78 -12.84
CA LEU A 287 -5.04 15.56 -11.83
C LEU A 287 -6.44 15.98 -12.26
N GLU A 288 -6.68 16.19 -13.55
CA GLU A 288 -7.95 16.72 -14.02
C GLU A 288 -9.14 15.79 -13.72
N PRO A 289 -9.11 14.48 -14.04
CA PRO A 289 -10.15 13.55 -13.60
C PRO A 289 -10.28 13.45 -12.08
N LEU A 290 -9.16 13.55 -11.35
CA LEU A 290 -9.13 13.45 -9.88
C LEU A 290 -9.77 14.65 -9.17
N ARG A 291 -9.80 15.82 -9.82
CA ARG A 291 -10.45 17.03 -9.33
C ARG A 291 -11.96 17.02 -9.59
N ARG A 292 -12.39 16.40 -10.69
CA ARG A 292 -13.80 16.34 -11.10
C ARG A 292 -14.65 15.37 -10.26
N ASN A 293 -14.03 14.53 -9.41
CA ASN A 293 -14.72 13.51 -8.62
C ASN A 293 -14.70 13.80 -7.10
N PRO A 294 -15.49 14.78 -6.60
CA PRO A 294 -15.52 15.14 -5.19
C PRO A 294 -16.33 14.21 -4.26
N SER A 295 -17.01 13.15 -4.73
CA SER A 295 -17.81 12.26 -3.87
C SER A 295 -17.10 10.91 -3.66
N ALA A 296 -16.83 10.45 -2.43
CA ALA A 296 -17.86 9.88 -1.55
C ALA A 296 -17.58 10.03 -0.04
N LYS A 297 -16.88 11.09 0.42
CA LYS A 297 -16.62 11.28 1.87
C LYS A 297 -16.90 12.65 2.47
N ASP A 298 -17.25 13.66 1.67
CA ASP A 298 -17.42 15.04 2.14
C ASP A 298 -18.87 15.57 2.03
N ALA A 299 -19.88 14.70 1.99
CA ALA A 299 -21.27 15.16 2.18
C ALA A 299 -21.48 15.54 3.65
N PRO A 300 -21.90 16.78 3.98
CA PRO A 300 -22.29 17.12 5.35
C PRO A 300 -23.49 16.25 5.76
N PRO A 301 -23.62 15.90 7.06
CA PRO A 301 -24.78 15.15 7.53
C PRO A 301 -26.03 15.99 7.24
N LEU A 302 -26.97 15.41 6.48
CA LEU A 302 -28.30 15.96 6.31
C LEU A 302 -28.89 16.21 7.69
N ALA A 303 -29.15 17.49 7.99
CA ALA A 303 -29.91 17.87 9.16
C ALA A 303 -31.26 17.15 9.13
N ALA A 304 -31.61 16.51 10.24
CA ALA A 304 -32.97 16.05 10.46
C ALA A 304 -33.87 17.28 10.52
N SER A 305 -34.58 17.56 9.43
CA SER A 305 -35.73 18.43 9.48
C SER A 305 -36.84 17.68 10.20
N ALA A 306 -37.19 18.20 11.37
CA ALA A 306 -38.41 17.87 12.08
C ALA A 306 -39.62 18.25 11.24
N GLU A 307 -40.54 17.30 11.08
CA GLU A 307 -41.99 17.48 11.19
C GLU A 307 -42.57 16.18 11.76
#